data_AF-A0A7C0VVW6-F1
#
_entry.id   AF-A0A7C0VVW6-F1
#
_cell.length_a   1.000
_cell.length_b   1.000
_cell.length_c   1.000
_cell.angle_alpha   90.00
_cell.angle_beta   90.00
_cell.angle_gamma   90.00
#
_symmetry.space_group_name_H-M   'P 1'
#
loop_
_entity.id
_entity.type
_entity.pdbx_description
1 polymer ?
#
loop_
_entity_poly.entity_id
_entity_poly.type
_entity_poly.pdbx_seq_one_letter_code
_entity_poly.pdbx_strand_id
1 'polypeptide(L)'
;MQNYDVAIIGGSCAGAASGYTLAKAGRKTVIIDKAVFPRKKVCGGMITEKTVALLQQVYDHTPVEPVIDSAYAAYNIYYAGPEKICTYTHPSNRLYSVDRAVFDNYF
;
A
#
# COMPACT_ATOMS: atom_id res chain seq x y z
N MET A 1 -25.97 2.99 21.44
CA MET A 1 -24.70 3.52 20.91
C MET A 1 -23.68 2.39 20.89
N GLN A 2 -22.89 2.25 19.82
CA GLN A 2 -21.76 1.33 19.80
C GLN A 2 -20.51 2.07 20.30
N ASN A 3 -19.87 1.54 21.34
CA ASN A 3 -18.59 2.06 21.83
C ASN A 3 -17.44 1.41 21.05
N TYR A 4 -16.43 2.19 20.68
CA TYR A 4 -15.19 1.75 20.03
C TYR A 4 -14.00 2.30 20.80
N ASP A 5 -12.89 1.57 20.81
CA ASP A 5 -11.64 2.00 21.45
C ASP A 5 -10.89 3.00 20.56
N VAL A 6 -10.97 2.81 19.24
CA VAL A 6 -10.24 3.62 18.25
C VAL A 6 -11.11 3.89 17.03
N ALA A 7 -11.19 5.14 16.62
CA ALA A 7 -11.75 5.56 15.34
C ALA A 7 -10.62 5.90 14.35
N ILE A 8 -10.67 5.32 13.16
CA ILE A 8 -9.69 5.51 12.08
C ILE A 8 -10.39 6.24 10.94
N ILE A 9 -9.88 7.40 10.55
CA ILE A 9 -10.47 8.22 9.49
C ILE A 9 -9.69 8.01 8.20
N GLY A 10 -10.33 7.33 7.25
CA GLY A 10 -9.77 6.85 5.98
C GLY A 10 -9.47 5.35 6.02
N GLY A 11 -10.00 4.61 5.04
CA GLY A 11 -9.88 3.15 4.88
C GLY A 11 -8.93 2.72 3.78
N SER A 12 -8.06 3.63 3.31
CA SER A 12 -6.97 3.28 2.39
C SER A 12 -5.88 2.50 3.13
N CYS A 13 -4.80 2.13 2.43
CA CYS A 13 -3.73 1.27 2.94
C CYS A 13 -3.27 1.48 4.39
N ALA A 14 -3.02 2.74 4.81
CA ALA A 14 -2.60 3.04 6.18
C ALA A 14 -3.72 2.78 7.20
N GLY A 15 -4.96 3.12 6.86
CA GLY A 15 -6.12 2.96 7.72
C GLY A 15 -6.56 1.50 7.84
N ALA A 16 -6.61 0.79 6.72
CA ALA A 16 -6.84 -0.66 6.68
C ALA A 16 -5.78 -1.41 7.52
N ALA A 17 -4.49 -1.10 7.32
CA ALA A 17 -3.41 -1.75 8.05
C ALA A 17 -3.47 -1.46 9.56
N SER A 18 -3.78 -0.21 9.92
CA SER A 18 -3.95 0.18 11.33
C SER A 18 -5.16 -0.53 11.96
N GLY A 19 -6.29 -0.58 11.27
CA GLY A 19 -7.50 -1.23 11.75
C GLY A 19 -7.33 -2.73 11.93
N TYR A 20 -6.68 -3.39 10.96
CA TYR A 20 -6.35 -4.82 11.03
C TYR A 20 -5.41 -5.11 12.21
N THR A 21 -4.32 -4.34 12.33
CA THR A 21 -3.33 -4.52 13.40
C THR A 21 -3.96 -4.35 14.79
N LEU A 22 -4.77 -3.30 14.97
CA LEU A 22 -5.44 -3.02 16.24
C LEU A 22 -6.54 -4.04 16.55
N ALA A 23 -7.30 -4.47 15.55
CA ALA A 23 -8.31 -5.53 15.72
C ALA A 23 -7.66 -6.85 16.14
N LYS A 24 -6.52 -7.22 15.53
CA LYS A 24 -5.73 -8.39 15.90
C LYS A 24 -5.18 -8.30 17.34
N ALA A 25 -4.91 -7.10 17.82
CA ALA A 25 -4.53 -6.83 19.21
C ALA A 25 -5.74 -6.76 20.18
N GLY A 26 -6.95 -7.14 19.74
CA GLY A 26 -8.15 -7.19 20.57
C GLY A 26 -8.83 -5.85 20.80
N ARG A 27 -8.51 -4.80 20.02
CA ARG A 27 -9.14 -3.49 20.12
C ARG A 27 -10.38 -3.42 19.25
N LYS A 28 -11.46 -2.83 19.77
CA LYS A 28 -12.68 -2.58 19.00
C LYS A 28 -12.49 -1.31 18.16
N THR A 29 -12.25 -1.47 16.87
CA THR A 29 -11.94 -0.39 15.93
C THR A 29 -13.12 -0.09 15.00
N VAL A 30 -13.23 1.16 14.57
CA VAL A 30 -14.11 1.57 13.47
C VAL A 30 -13.28 2.32 12.43
N ILE A 31 -13.42 1.95 11.16
CA ILE A 31 -12.84 2.67 10.02
C ILE A 31 -13.97 3.44 9.34
N ILE A 32 -13.75 4.73 9.13
CA ILE A 32 -14.70 5.62 8.46
C ILE A 32 -14.01 6.20 7.22
N ASP A 33 -14.47 5.83 6.04
CA ASP A 33 -14.03 6.44 4.79
C ASP A 33 -15.21 7.16 4.13
N LYS A 34 -14.91 8.27 3.44
CA LYS A 34 -15.92 9.03 2.69
C LYS A 34 -16.31 8.30 1.40
N ALA A 35 -15.41 7.49 0.85
CA ALA A 35 -15.62 6.83 -0.43
C ALA A 35 -16.15 5.40 -0.27
N VAL A 36 -16.89 4.97 -1.28
CA VAL A 36 -17.20 3.56 -1.51
C VAL A 36 -16.06 2.96 -2.33
N PHE A 37 -15.61 1.77 -1.95
CA PHE A 37 -14.51 1.07 -2.62
C PHE A 37 -15.10 0.06 -3.64
N PRO A 38 -14.43 -0.20 -4.77
CA PRO A 38 -13.17 0.40 -5.22
C PRO A 38 -13.32 1.86 -5.68
N ARG A 39 -12.26 2.67 -5.52
CA ARG A 39 -12.28 4.09 -5.91
C ARG A 39 -10.96 4.57 -6.50
N LYS A 40 -11.04 5.53 -7.44
CA LYS A 40 -9.86 6.17 -8.02
C LYS A 40 -9.05 6.92 -6.96
N LYS A 41 -7.71 6.87 -7.09
CA LYS A 41 -6.78 7.63 -6.25
C LYS A 41 -5.59 8.09 -7.09
N VAL A 42 -5.26 9.38 -7.01
CA VAL A 42 -4.25 10.07 -7.83
C VAL A 42 -2.78 9.67 -7.56
N CYS A 43 -2.54 8.64 -6.77
CA CYS A 43 -1.19 8.18 -6.47
C CYS A 43 -0.68 7.28 -7.61
N GLY A 44 0.60 7.42 -7.96
CA GLY A 44 1.24 6.62 -9.02
C GLY A 44 1.45 5.14 -8.71
N GLY A 45 0.95 4.64 -7.57
CA GLY A 45 0.89 3.19 -7.29
C GLY A 45 2.22 2.50 -7.05
N MET A 46 3.33 3.22 -6.90
CA MET A 46 4.64 2.59 -6.68
C MET A 46 4.80 2.13 -5.23
N ILE A 47 5.11 0.85 -5.03
CA ILE A 47 5.45 0.27 -3.72
C ILE A 47 6.81 -0.42 -3.79
N THR A 48 7.52 -0.43 -2.66
CA THR A 48 8.84 -1.05 -2.54
C THR A 48 8.73 -2.52 -2.16
N GLU A 49 9.75 -3.32 -2.40
CA GLU A 49 9.85 -4.68 -1.85
C GLU A 49 9.66 -4.71 -0.32
N LYS A 50 10.22 -3.72 0.40
CA LYS A 50 9.97 -3.55 1.84
C LYS A 50 8.48 -3.41 2.16
N THR A 51 7.73 -2.69 1.32
CA THR A 51 6.28 -2.53 1.50
C THR A 51 5.55 -3.86 1.25
N VAL A 52 5.95 -4.64 0.23
CA VAL A 52 5.38 -5.97 -0.03
C VAL A 52 5.57 -6.89 1.18
N ALA A 53 6.79 -6.97 1.72
CA ALA A 53 7.09 -7.77 2.90
C ALA A 53 6.28 -7.31 4.13
N LEU A 54 6.14 -6.00 4.32
CA LEU A 54 5.34 -5.44 5.41
C LEU A 54 3.86 -5.81 5.28
N LEU A 55 3.28 -5.76 4.07
CA LEU A 55 1.88 -6.12 3.84
C LEU A 55 1.63 -7.59 4.19
N GLN A 56 2.52 -8.49 3.76
CA GLN A 56 2.43 -9.90 4.13
C GLN A 56 2.53 -10.10 5.65
N GLN A 57 3.39 -9.34 6.33
CA GLN A 57 3.49 -9.42 7.79
C GLN A 57 2.23 -8.89 8.50
N VAL A 58 1.66 -7.78 8.02
CA VAL A 58 0.48 -7.16 8.62
C VAL A 58 -0.76 -8.04 8.42
N TYR A 59 -0.95 -8.58 7.22
CA TYR A 59 -2.17 -9.29 6.82
C TYR A 59 -1.98 -10.82 6.81
N ASP A 60 -1.26 -11.40 7.77
CA ASP A 60 -1.16 -12.85 7.96
C ASP A 60 -0.78 -13.64 6.71
N HIS A 61 0.25 -13.15 6.01
CA HIS A 61 0.79 -13.70 4.77
C HIS A 61 -0.21 -13.71 3.60
N THR A 62 -1.21 -12.81 3.62
CA THR A 62 -2.09 -12.58 2.49
C THR A 62 -1.26 -12.32 1.21
N PRO A 63 -1.54 -13.04 0.10
CA PRO A 63 -0.84 -12.85 -1.16
C PRO A 63 -0.95 -11.41 -1.67
N VAL A 64 0.16 -10.86 -2.15
CA VAL A 64 0.25 -9.49 -2.69
C VAL A 64 0.25 -9.51 -4.22
N GLU A 65 0.60 -10.63 -4.82
CA GLU A 65 0.64 -10.87 -6.27
C GLU A 65 -0.66 -10.45 -6.99
N PRO A 66 -1.88 -10.65 -6.43
CA PRO A 66 -3.13 -10.24 -7.10
C PRO A 66 -3.28 -8.74 -7.31
N VAL A 67 -2.52 -7.91 -6.57
CA VAL A 67 -2.59 -6.44 -6.66
C VAL A 67 -1.36 -5.83 -7.35
N ILE A 68 -0.37 -6.64 -7.73
CA ILE A 68 0.81 -6.19 -8.48
C ILE A 68 0.45 -6.10 -9.97
N ASP A 69 0.58 -4.91 -10.53
CA ASP A 69 0.40 -4.67 -11.96
C ASP A 69 1.71 -4.89 -12.73
N SER A 70 2.84 -4.37 -12.23
CA SER A 70 4.16 -4.58 -12.85
C SER A 70 5.28 -4.55 -11.82
N ALA A 71 6.40 -5.19 -12.17
CA ALA A 71 7.63 -5.20 -11.37
C ALA A 71 8.79 -4.59 -12.17
N TYR A 72 9.55 -3.71 -11.53
CA TYR A 72 10.65 -2.97 -12.12
C TYR A 72 11.97 -3.34 -11.42
N ALA A 73 12.96 -3.77 -12.20
CA ALA A 73 14.31 -4.09 -11.71
C ALA A 73 15.23 -2.86 -11.61
N ALA A 74 14.80 -1.73 -12.16
CA ALA A 74 15.60 -0.52 -12.24
C ALA A 74 14.73 0.73 -12.31
N TYR A 75 15.29 1.86 -11.87
CA TYR A 75 14.74 3.19 -12.15
C TYR A 75 15.87 4.18 -12.44
N ASN A 76 15.56 5.22 -13.22
CA ASN A 76 16.50 6.26 -13.60
C ASN A 76 16.26 7.51 -12.76
N ILE A 77 17.33 8.19 -12.37
CA ILE A 77 17.27 9.48 -11.68
C ILE A 77 17.74 10.58 -12.64
N TYR A 78 16.95 11.64 -12.73
CA TYR A 78 17.20 12.83 -13.55
C TYR A 78 17.12 14.07 -12.66
N TYR A 79 17.87 15.13 -12.99
CA TYR A 79 17.81 16.40 -12.28
C TYR A 79 18.05 17.55 -13.25
N ALA A 80 17.14 18.53 -13.25
CA ALA A 80 17.27 19.78 -14.00
C ALA A 80 17.64 19.64 -15.50
N GLY A 81 17.21 18.55 -16.15
CA GLY A 81 17.47 18.33 -17.57
C GLY A 81 17.04 16.92 -18.03
N PRO A 82 17.12 16.64 -19.35
CA PRO A 82 16.83 15.32 -19.89
C PRO A 82 17.96 14.32 -19.64
N GLU A 83 19.13 14.79 -19.20
CA GLU A 83 20.29 13.95 -18.95
C GLU A 83 20.08 13.09 -17.69
N LYS A 84 20.32 11.78 -17.86
CA LYS A 84 20.23 10.81 -16.77
C LYS A 84 21.44 10.96 -15.86
N ILE A 85 21.20 11.21 -14.57
CA ILE A 85 22.25 11.21 -13.55
C ILE A 85 22.76 9.79 -13.30
N CYS A 86 21.84 8.88 -13.01
CA CYS A 86 22.18 7.48 -12.74
C CYS A 86 20.99 6.55 -13.01
N THR A 87 21.32 5.27 -13.16
CA THR A 87 20.35 4.17 -13.10
C THR A 87 20.58 3.46 -11.78
N TYR A 88 19.54 3.36 -10.96
CA TYR A 88 19.55 2.47 -9.82
C TYR A 88 19.09 1.09 -10.27
N THR A 89 19.93 0.09 -10.07
CA THR A 89 19.62 -1.33 -10.25
C THR A 89 19.95 -2.05 -8.96
N HIS A 90 19.05 -2.88 -8.45
CA HIS A 90 19.37 -3.77 -7.34
C HIS A 90 18.97 -5.20 -7.70
N PRO A 91 19.86 -6.20 -7.53
CA PRO A 91 19.54 -7.58 -7.87
C PRO A 91 18.32 -8.13 -7.13
N SER A 92 18.13 -7.69 -5.87
CA SER A 92 16.98 -8.11 -5.05
C SER A 92 15.89 -7.06 -4.88
N ASN A 93 16.18 -5.75 -4.90
CA ASN A 93 15.17 -4.73 -4.56
C ASN A 93 14.34 -4.37 -5.78
N ARG A 94 13.16 -5.00 -5.89
CA ARG A 94 12.17 -4.65 -6.90
C ARG A 94 11.31 -3.47 -6.45
N LEU A 95 10.94 -2.63 -7.41
CA LEU A 95 9.81 -1.72 -7.27
C LEU A 95 8.60 -2.34 -7.97
N TYR A 96 7.41 -2.09 -7.45
CA TYR A 96 6.18 -2.61 -8.02
C TYR A 96 5.19 -1.49 -8.26
N SER A 97 4.47 -1.50 -9.37
CA SER A 97 3.29 -0.68 -9.55
C SER A 97 2.03 -1.45 -9.18
N VAL A 98 1.05 -0.76 -8.63
CA VAL A 98 -0.29 -1.26 -8.33
C VAL A 98 -1.34 -0.29 -8.84
N ASP A 99 -2.48 -0.80 -9.30
CA ASP A 99 -3.69 0.02 -9.42
C ASP A 99 -4.24 0.30 -8.02
N ARG A 100 -4.33 1.59 -7.65
CA ARG A 100 -4.75 1.98 -6.31
C ARG A 100 -6.22 1.68 -5.98
N ALA A 101 -7.09 1.61 -6.98
CA ALA A 101 -8.47 1.21 -6.75
C ALA A 101 -8.56 -0.28 -6.42
N VAL A 102 -7.74 -1.12 -7.06
CA VAL A 102 -7.65 -2.56 -6.78
C VAL A 102 -6.94 -2.80 -5.44
N PHE A 103 -5.78 -2.19 -5.25
CA PHE A 103 -4.95 -2.32 -4.05
C PHE A 103 -5.67 -1.88 -2.77
N ASP A 104 -6.29 -0.69 -2.79
CA ASP A 104 -7.04 -0.18 -1.63
C ASP A 104 -8.31 -1.00 -1.35
N ASN A 105 -8.86 -1.72 -2.33
CA ASN A 105 -10.06 -2.54 -2.17
C ASN A 105 -9.75 -3.97 -1.70
N TYR A 106 -8.54 -4.45 -1.95
CA TYR A 106 -8.11 -5.79 -1.62
C TYR A 106 -7.70 -5.94 -0.15
N PHE A 107 -7.07 -4.92 0.42
CA PHE A 107 -6.65 -4.85 1.83
C PHE A 107 -7.58 -3.97 2.66
#